data_AF-A0A5N5RGT9-F1
#
_entry.id   AF-A0A5N5RGT9-F1
#
_cell.length_a   1.000
_cell.length_b   1.000
_cell.length_c   1.000
_cell.angle_alpha   90.00
_cell.angle_beta   90.00
_cell.angle_gamma   90.00
#
_symmetry.space_group_name_H-M   'P 1'
#
loop_
_entity.id
_entity.type
_entity.pdbx_description
1 polymer ?
#
loop_
_entity_poly.entity_id
_entity_poly.type
_entity_poly.pdbx_seq_one_letter_code
_entity_poly.pdbx_strand_id
1 'polypeptide(L)'
;MLPVNLAAFQIRDDMAMHARRLIHAGGLHPTRHMTVRDLYKGVLANLPRYETLPELPLLTDETYRLANRVRLLLDPPSDVRMIGWCPACATELRADEQELAGGYIPCPECGGEYRIKDIHQLDMLRLRLSGVKGTPAQLSRLLEPWGISIKADTIKKWGQRGIIQPIGHDGNAPVYLIWDVWQAHTRLAGYERARRSRRHTRP
;
A
#
# COMPACT_ATOMS: atom_id res chain seq x y z
N MET A 1 -12.60 -11.73 2.57
CA MET A 1 -12.75 -10.56 3.45
C MET A 1 -11.70 -9.54 3.05
N LEU A 2 -12.09 -8.31 2.70
CA LEU A 2 -11.09 -7.26 2.43
C LEU A 2 -10.42 -6.84 3.71
N PRO A 3 -9.13 -6.48 3.66
CA PRO A 3 -8.54 -5.74 4.74
C PRO A 3 -9.25 -4.38 4.87
N VAL A 4 -9.65 -4.03 6.09
CA VAL A 4 -10.21 -2.72 6.43
C VAL A 4 -9.14 -1.62 6.29
N ASN A 5 -7.85 -2.00 6.31
CA ASN A 5 -6.71 -1.11 6.17
C ASN A 5 -5.66 -1.75 5.23
N LEU A 6 -5.36 -1.07 4.13
CA LEU A 6 -4.46 -1.59 3.10
C LEU A 6 -3.00 -1.63 3.53
N ALA A 7 -2.56 -0.60 4.24
CA ALA A 7 -1.22 -0.56 4.81
C ALA A 7 -1.05 -1.73 5.80
N ALA A 8 -2.08 -2.02 6.60
CA ALA A 8 -2.09 -3.18 7.49
C ALA A 8 -2.00 -4.52 6.73
N PHE A 9 -2.68 -4.63 5.58
CA PHE A 9 -2.62 -5.83 4.73
C PHE A 9 -1.22 -6.04 4.13
N GLN A 10 -0.65 -4.98 3.54
CA GLN A 10 0.70 -5.03 2.97
C GLN A 10 1.73 -5.37 4.04
N ILE A 11 1.65 -4.72 5.21
CA ILE A 11 2.53 -5.01 6.34
C ILE A 11 2.39 -6.47 6.78
N ARG A 12 1.17 -7.02 6.84
CA ARG A 12 0.97 -8.43 7.22
C ARG A 12 1.62 -9.39 6.22
N ASP A 13 1.46 -9.13 4.92
CA ASP A 13 2.03 -9.98 3.87
C ASP A 13 3.57 -9.85 3.85
N ASP A 14 4.11 -8.65 4.03
CA ASP A 14 5.55 -8.41 4.14
C ASP A 14 6.14 -9.07 5.39
N MET A 15 5.45 -9.00 6.53
CA MET A 15 5.84 -9.72 7.75
C MET A 15 5.88 -11.24 7.53
N ALA A 16 4.95 -11.80 6.76
CA ALA A 16 4.93 -13.22 6.46
C ALA A 16 6.09 -13.63 5.55
N MET A 17 6.40 -12.81 4.54
CA MET A 17 7.54 -13.02 3.65
C MET A 17 8.87 -12.92 4.41
N HIS A 18 9.02 -11.87 5.23
CA HIS A 18 10.21 -11.64 6.06
C HIS A 18 10.45 -12.78 7.05
N ALA A 19 9.41 -13.20 7.79
CA ALA A 19 9.53 -14.31 8.74
C ALA A 19 9.99 -15.62 8.07
N ARG A 20 9.50 -15.91 6.86
CA ARG A 20 9.96 -17.08 6.09
C ARG A 20 11.42 -16.92 5.64
N ARG A 21 11.81 -15.73 5.19
CA ARG A 21 13.19 -15.45 4.78
C ARG A 21 14.16 -15.64 5.93
N LEU A 22 13.83 -15.14 7.13
CA LEU A 22 14.62 -15.36 8.35
C LEU A 22 14.75 -16.86 8.65
N ILE A 23 13.64 -17.59 8.69
CA ILE A 23 13.63 -19.03 8.92
C ILE A 23 14.57 -19.77 7.95
N HIS A 24 14.53 -19.44 6.66
CA HIS A 24 15.41 -20.04 5.66
C HIS A 24 16.88 -19.64 5.83
N ALA A 25 17.17 -18.38 6.15
CA ALA A 25 18.53 -17.91 6.41
C ALA A 25 19.16 -18.62 7.62
N GLY A 26 18.38 -18.89 8.67
CA GLY A 26 18.83 -19.67 9.83
C GLY A 26 18.90 -21.19 9.59
N GLY A 27 18.65 -21.67 8.37
CA GLY A 27 18.62 -23.11 8.04
C GLY A 27 17.48 -23.88 8.71
N LEU A 28 16.40 -23.19 9.10
CA LEU A 28 15.24 -23.78 9.78
C LEU A 28 14.17 -24.18 8.75
N HIS A 29 13.37 -25.19 9.10
CA HIS A 29 12.35 -25.75 8.22
C HIS A 29 10.97 -25.57 8.83
N PRO A 30 10.15 -24.63 8.33
CA PRO A 30 8.84 -24.35 8.90
C PRO A 30 7.83 -25.41 8.46
N THR A 31 6.92 -25.79 9.36
CA THR A 31 5.77 -26.63 8.98
C THR A 31 4.62 -25.76 8.46
N ARG A 32 3.75 -26.34 7.62
CA ARG A 32 2.65 -25.61 6.96
C ARG A 32 1.63 -24.97 7.93
N HIS A 33 1.58 -25.43 9.17
CA HIS A 33 0.64 -24.97 10.19
C HIS A 33 1.17 -23.80 11.03
N MET A 34 2.45 -23.44 10.88
CA MET A 34 3.06 -22.37 11.67
C MET A 34 2.53 -21.00 11.22
N THR A 35 2.07 -20.21 12.18
CA THR A 35 1.70 -18.82 11.97
C THR A 35 2.95 -17.94 11.87
N VAL A 36 2.81 -16.72 11.34
CA VAL A 36 3.92 -15.72 11.32
C VAL A 36 4.51 -15.51 12.72
N ARG A 37 3.66 -15.53 13.76
CA ARG A 37 4.10 -15.45 15.16
C ARG A 37 4.99 -16.64 15.54
N ASP A 38 4.62 -17.85 15.14
CA ASP A 38 5.40 -19.06 15.45
C ASP A 38 6.74 -19.06 14.73
N LEU A 39 6.79 -18.53 13.50
CA LEU A 39 8.04 -18.35 12.76
C LEU A 39 8.97 -17.38 13.49
N TYR A 40 8.50 -16.20 13.90
CA TYR A 40 9.33 -15.27 14.68
C TYR A 40 9.80 -15.86 16.01
N LYS A 41 8.95 -16.63 16.72
CA LYS A 41 9.38 -17.37 17.92
C LYS A 41 10.51 -18.35 17.60
N GLY A 42 10.42 -19.07 16.48
CA GLY A 42 11.47 -19.98 16.01
C GLY A 42 12.79 -19.27 15.72
N VAL A 43 12.75 -18.09 15.11
CA VAL A 43 13.94 -17.24 14.90
C VAL A 43 14.57 -16.84 16.24
N LEU A 44 13.77 -16.31 17.17
CA LEU A 44 14.25 -15.88 18.49
C LEU A 44 14.86 -17.04 19.30
N ALA A 45 14.28 -18.24 19.22
CA ALA A 45 14.81 -19.43 19.87
C ALA A 45 16.13 -19.93 19.26
N ASN A 46 16.54 -19.42 18.10
CA ASN A 46 17.71 -19.87 17.35
C ASN A 46 18.65 -18.71 16.94
N LEU A 47 18.63 -17.59 17.67
CA LEU A 47 19.47 -16.41 17.36
C LEU A 47 20.96 -16.73 17.10
N PRO A 48 21.64 -17.65 17.82
CA PRO A 48 23.04 -17.97 17.54
C PRO A 48 23.32 -18.45 16.10
N ARG A 49 22.32 -18.96 15.38
CA ARG A 49 22.46 -19.37 13.97
C ARG A 49 22.64 -18.20 13.01
N TYR A 50 22.31 -16.99 13.44
CA TYR A 50 22.29 -15.79 12.61
C TYR A 50 23.53 -14.90 12.81
N GLU A 51 24.22 -15.04 13.94
CA GLU A 51 25.33 -14.16 14.36
C GLU A 51 26.49 -14.13 13.37
N THR A 52 26.68 -15.19 12.60
CA THR A 52 27.77 -15.33 11.63
C THR A 52 27.33 -15.20 10.18
N LEU A 53 26.04 -14.92 9.92
CA LEU A 53 25.52 -14.80 8.57
C LEU A 53 26.03 -13.51 7.91
N PRO A 54 26.66 -13.59 6.72
CA PRO A 54 27.06 -12.40 5.95
C PRO A 54 25.91 -11.43 5.68
N GLU A 55 24.69 -11.95 5.49
CA GLU A 55 23.48 -11.18 5.24
C GLU A 55 22.80 -10.61 6.49
N LEU A 56 23.33 -10.87 7.70
CA LEU A 56 22.75 -10.40 8.96
C LEU A 56 22.46 -8.88 8.96
N PRO A 57 23.34 -7.99 8.46
CA PRO A 57 23.05 -6.56 8.39
C PRO A 57 21.80 -6.24 7.55
N LEU A 58 21.63 -6.92 6.42
CA LEU A 58 20.47 -6.73 5.54
C LEU A 58 19.17 -7.22 6.21
N LEU A 59 19.19 -8.40 6.80
CA LEU A 59 18.04 -8.96 7.52
C LEU A 59 17.65 -8.09 8.72
N THR A 60 18.63 -7.48 9.37
CA THR A 60 18.44 -6.57 10.50
C THR A 60 17.77 -5.28 10.04
N ASP A 61 18.28 -4.64 9.00
CA ASP A 61 17.68 -3.44 8.40
C ASP A 61 16.24 -3.68 7.91
N GLU A 62 15.99 -4.82 7.24
CA GLU A 62 14.63 -5.23 6.86
C GLU A 62 13.69 -5.38 8.07
N THR A 63 14.20 -5.96 9.16
CA THR A 63 13.45 -6.10 10.42
C THR A 63 13.11 -4.74 11.03
N TYR A 64 14.09 -3.82 11.08
CA TYR A 64 13.87 -2.46 11.59
C TYR A 64 12.86 -1.68 10.75
N ARG A 65 12.94 -1.77 9.42
CA ARG A 65 11.99 -1.12 8.51
C ARG A 65 10.58 -1.64 8.73
N LEU A 66 10.39 -2.96 8.85
CA LEU A 66 9.08 -3.55 9.12
C LEU A 66 8.54 -3.15 10.49
N ALA A 67 9.38 -3.13 11.53
CA ALA A 67 8.97 -2.68 12.86
C ALA A 67 8.54 -1.20 12.85
N ASN A 68 9.28 -0.32 12.17
CA ASN A 68 8.92 1.09 12.06
C ASN A 68 7.61 1.29 11.28
N ARG A 69 7.36 0.50 10.23
CA ARG A 69 6.08 0.50 9.50
C ARG A 69 4.91 0.11 10.39
N VAL A 70 5.06 -0.94 11.20
CA VAL A 70 4.03 -1.34 12.18
C VAL A 70 3.79 -0.22 13.19
N ARG A 71 4.85 0.42 13.69
CA ARG A 71 4.74 1.56 14.62
C ARG A 71 3.95 2.71 14.01
N LEU A 72 4.30 3.14 12.79
CA LEU A 72 3.64 4.24 12.08
C LEU A 72 2.20 3.93 11.66
N LEU A 73 1.85 2.65 11.54
CA LEU A 73 0.48 2.21 11.32
C LEU A 73 -0.36 2.32 12.59
N LEU A 74 0.20 1.95 13.75
CA LEU A 74 -0.49 1.94 15.04
C LEU A 74 -0.59 3.33 15.66
N ASP A 75 0.46 4.14 15.49
CA ASP A 75 0.60 5.48 16.05
C ASP A 75 1.12 6.43 14.95
N PRO A 76 0.26 6.80 13.98
CA PRO A 76 0.63 7.73 12.94
C PRO A 76 0.79 9.13 13.53
N PRO A 77 1.83 9.90 13.15
CA PRO A 77 1.89 11.31 13.49
C PRO A 77 0.66 12.04 12.91
N SER A 78 0.12 13.01 13.65
CA SER A 78 -1.16 13.66 13.32
C SER A 78 -1.06 14.74 12.24
N ASP A 79 0.14 15.23 11.98
CA ASP A 79 0.48 16.33 11.08
C ASP A 79 0.86 15.87 9.66
N VAL A 80 1.22 14.60 9.50
CA VAL A 80 1.63 14.04 8.20
C VAL A 80 0.73 12.88 7.76
N ARG A 81 0.53 12.76 6.44
CA ARG A 81 -0.26 11.68 5.83
C ARG A 81 0.64 10.73 5.07
N MET A 82 0.34 9.44 5.13
CA MET A 82 1.03 8.44 4.31
C MET A 82 0.74 8.65 2.82
N ILE A 83 1.81 8.79 2.04
CA ILE A 83 1.77 8.97 0.59
C ILE A 83 2.05 7.66 -0.13
N GLY A 84 2.89 6.81 0.45
CA GLY A 84 3.25 5.54 -0.18
C GLY A 84 4.66 5.13 0.17
N TRP A 85 5.30 4.40 -0.73
CA TRP A 85 6.62 3.81 -0.48
C TRP A 85 7.68 4.40 -1.42
N CYS A 86 8.85 4.71 -0.88
CA CYS A 86 10.00 5.12 -1.66
C CYS A 86 10.33 4.07 -2.74
N PRO A 87 10.45 4.45 -4.02
CA PRO A 87 10.77 3.50 -5.09
C PRO A 87 12.16 2.87 -4.96
N ALA A 88 13.13 3.58 -4.36
CA ALA A 88 14.51 3.13 -4.25
C ALA A 88 14.78 2.24 -3.03
N CYS A 89 14.29 2.65 -1.85
CA CYS A 89 14.61 1.97 -0.58
C CYS A 89 13.39 1.41 0.17
N ALA A 90 12.17 1.58 -0.38
CA ALA A 90 10.92 1.12 0.22
C ALA A 90 10.58 1.70 1.61
N THR A 91 11.23 2.80 2.01
CA THR A 91 10.83 3.58 3.19
C THR A 91 9.42 4.16 3.01
N GLU A 92 8.60 4.12 4.06
CA GLU A 92 7.30 4.78 4.09
C GLU A 92 7.49 6.30 3.93
N LEU A 93 6.85 6.89 2.93
CA LEU A 93 6.86 8.32 2.69
C LEU A 93 5.59 8.93 3.26
N ARG A 94 5.76 9.97 4.06
CA ARG A 94 4.69 10.74 4.68
C ARG A 94 4.90 12.20 4.38
N ALA A 95 3.85 12.88 3.96
CA ALA A 95 3.89 14.29 3.60
C ALA A 95 2.96 15.12 4.49
N ASP A 96 3.41 16.31 4.86
CA ASP A 96 2.55 17.35 5.44
C ASP A 96 1.70 18.06 4.36
N GLU A 97 0.88 19.03 4.78
CA GLU A 97 0.06 19.80 3.84
C GLU A 97 0.86 20.63 2.83
N GLN A 98 2.05 21.12 3.20
CA GLN A 98 2.89 21.94 2.34
C GLN A 98 3.56 21.07 1.26
N GLU A 99 4.12 19.93 1.64
CA GLU A 99 4.70 18.93 0.74
C GLU A 99 3.65 18.37 -0.22
N LEU A 100 2.44 18.10 0.27
CA LEU A 100 1.29 17.74 -0.56
C LEU A 100 0.96 18.82 -1.59
N ALA A 101 0.99 20.10 -1.21
CA ALA A 101 0.76 21.23 -2.12
C ALA A 101 1.88 21.37 -3.16
N GLY A 102 3.14 21.14 -2.75
CA GLY A 102 4.31 21.17 -3.62
C GLY A 102 4.36 20.01 -4.61
N GLY A 103 3.77 18.85 -4.27
CA GLY A 103 3.65 17.69 -5.14
C GLY A 103 4.92 16.81 -5.23
N TYR A 104 5.94 17.14 -4.43
CA TYR A 104 7.19 16.40 -4.31
C TYR A 104 7.49 16.10 -2.85
N ILE A 105 8.20 15.00 -2.61
CA ILE A 105 8.63 14.59 -1.28
C ILE A 105 10.05 14.01 -1.34
N PRO A 106 10.97 14.46 -0.47
CA PRO A 106 12.25 13.79 -0.28
C PRO A 106 12.08 12.52 0.57
N CYS A 107 12.83 11.47 0.25
CA CYS A 107 12.91 10.30 1.11
C CYS A 107 13.86 10.58 2.28
N PRO A 108 13.41 10.41 3.54
CA PRO A 108 14.26 10.70 4.71
C PRO A 108 15.45 9.75 4.84
N GLU A 109 15.40 8.57 4.21
CA GLU A 109 16.46 7.57 4.32
C GLU A 109 17.47 7.62 3.17
N CYS A 110 16.99 7.66 1.92
CA CYS A 110 17.89 7.63 0.76
C CYS A 110 18.15 9.01 0.14
N GLY A 111 17.48 10.07 0.64
CA GLY A 111 17.61 11.44 0.13
C GLY A 111 17.03 11.67 -1.27
N GLY A 112 16.43 10.65 -1.91
CA GLY A 112 15.86 10.77 -3.24
C GLY A 112 14.59 11.63 -3.23
N GLU A 113 14.44 12.52 -4.21
CA GLU A 113 13.23 13.33 -4.38
C GLU A 113 12.28 12.70 -5.39
N TYR A 114 11.01 12.60 -5.02
CA TYR A 114 9.99 11.91 -5.82
C TYR A 114 8.73 12.73 -5.97
N ARG A 115 8.11 12.65 -7.14
CA ARG A 115 6.76 13.18 -7.36
C ARG A 115 5.76 12.31 -6.62
N ILE A 116 4.94 12.93 -5.79
CA ILE A 116 3.87 12.28 -5.02
C ILE A 116 2.92 11.48 -5.92
N LYS A 117 2.61 12.03 -7.11
CA LYS A 117 1.77 11.35 -8.10
C LYS A 117 2.38 10.04 -8.60
N ASP A 118 3.69 9.98 -8.80
CA ASP A 118 4.37 8.81 -9.35
C ASP A 118 4.47 7.70 -8.28
N ILE A 119 4.65 8.09 -7.01
CA ILE A 119 4.56 7.17 -5.87
C ILE A 119 3.18 6.52 -5.82
N HIS A 120 2.10 7.31 -5.86
CA HIS A 120 0.74 6.78 -5.90
C HIS A 120 0.51 5.82 -7.08
N GLN A 121 1.09 6.10 -8.25
CA GLN A 121 0.99 5.21 -9.40
C GLN A 121 1.70 3.87 -9.16
N LEU A 122 2.91 3.89 -8.62
CA LEU A 122 3.69 2.69 -8.31
C LEU A 122 3.00 1.82 -7.26
N ASP A 123 2.43 2.43 -6.23
CA ASP A 123 1.72 1.68 -5.21
C ASP A 123 0.41 1.10 -5.73
N MET A 124 -0.30 1.81 -6.61
CA MET A 124 -1.47 1.24 -7.30
C MET A 124 -1.10 0.06 -8.22
N LEU A 125 0.07 0.10 -8.87
CA LEU A 125 0.58 -1.05 -9.62
C LEU A 125 0.88 -2.24 -8.71
N ARG A 126 1.45 -2.02 -7.52
CA ARG A 126 1.65 -3.08 -6.52
C ARG A 126 0.33 -3.67 -6.04
N LEU A 127 -0.69 -2.83 -5.83
CA LEU A 127 -2.04 -3.27 -5.43
C LEU A 127 -2.75 -4.07 -6.51
N ARG A 128 -2.50 -3.75 -7.78
CA ARG A 128 -2.96 -4.57 -8.90
C ARG A 128 -2.35 -5.97 -8.82
N LEU A 129 -1.06 -6.08 -8.56
CA LEU A 129 -0.36 -7.37 -8.47
C LEU A 129 -0.83 -8.21 -7.26
N SER A 130 -1.21 -7.57 -6.15
CA SER A 130 -1.76 -8.28 -4.98
C SER A 130 -3.23 -8.69 -5.11
N GLY A 131 -3.90 -8.35 -6.22
CA GLY A 131 -5.26 -8.81 -6.51
C GLY A 131 -6.33 -8.23 -5.57
N VAL A 132 -6.07 -7.07 -4.97
CA VAL A 132 -7.00 -6.42 -4.05
C VAL A 132 -8.33 -6.12 -4.77
N LYS A 133 -9.40 -6.65 -4.20
CA LYS A 133 -10.77 -6.54 -4.71
C LYS A 133 -11.72 -6.29 -3.58
N GLY A 134 -12.86 -5.64 -3.82
CA GLY A 134 -13.95 -5.56 -2.86
C GLY A 134 -15.18 -4.78 -3.26
N THR A 135 -16.09 -4.65 -2.31
CA THR A 135 -17.33 -3.89 -2.51
C THR A 135 -17.03 -2.40 -2.59
N PRO A 136 -17.90 -1.59 -3.23
CA PRO A 136 -17.76 -0.14 -3.29
C PRO A 136 -17.47 0.55 -1.95
N ALA A 137 -18.12 0.11 -0.87
CA ALA A 137 -17.92 0.68 0.46
C ALA A 137 -16.53 0.34 1.02
N GLN A 138 -16.09 -0.91 0.83
CA GLN A 138 -14.77 -1.32 1.28
C GLN A 138 -13.67 -0.60 0.48
N LEU A 139 -13.78 -0.53 -0.85
CA LEU A 139 -12.79 0.13 -1.70
C LEU A 139 -12.73 1.65 -1.47
N SER A 140 -13.87 2.29 -1.22
CA SER A 140 -13.93 3.71 -0.85
C SER A 140 -13.12 4.01 0.40
N ARG A 141 -13.32 3.22 1.47
CA ARG A 141 -12.55 3.34 2.73
C ARG A 141 -11.08 2.98 2.56
N LEU A 142 -10.80 2.00 1.70
CA LEU A 142 -9.44 1.52 1.48
C LEU A 142 -8.53 2.57 0.83
N LEU A 143 -9.10 3.44 -0.01
CA LEU A 143 -8.40 4.48 -0.75
C LEU A 143 -8.25 5.80 0.02
N GLU A 144 -9.07 6.02 1.05
CA GLU A 144 -9.12 7.26 1.82
C GLU A 144 -7.78 7.62 2.52
N PRO A 145 -7.04 6.69 3.16
CA PRO A 145 -5.75 7.00 3.79
C PRO A 145 -4.70 7.55 2.82
N TRP A 146 -4.85 7.27 1.53
CA TRP A 146 -3.96 7.68 0.45
C TRP A 146 -4.40 9.03 -0.17
N GLY A 147 -5.35 9.73 0.44
CA GLY A 147 -5.91 10.98 -0.07
C GLY A 147 -6.81 10.80 -1.30
N ILE A 148 -7.14 9.58 -1.68
CA ILE A 148 -7.98 9.28 -2.85
C ILE A 148 -9.43 9.14 -2.39
N SER A 149 -10.13 10.28 -2.32
CA SER A 149 -11.53 10.32 -1.90
C SER A 149 -12.49 9.97 -3.05
N ILE A 150 -12.95 8.71 -3.10
CA ILE A 150 -13.98 8.24 -4.03
C ILE A 150 -15.16 7.73 -3.21
N LYS A 151 -16.33 8.34 -3.37
CA LYS A 151 -17.56 7.87 -2.70
C LYS A 151 -17.97 6.50 -3.22
N ALA A 152 -18.42 5.61 -2.33
CA ALA A 152 -18.93 4.29 -2.71
C ALA A 152 -20.03 4.35 -3.79
N ASP A 153 -20.92 5.33 -3.71
CA ASP A 153 -21.98 5.51 -4.72
C ASP A 153 -21.44 5.91 -6.10
N THR A 154 -20.31 6.61 -6.16
CA THR A 154 -19.62 6.90 -7.42
C THR A 154 -19.14 5.59 -8.07
N ILE A 155 -18.55 4.69 -7.28
CA ILE A 155 -18.11 3.37 -7.75
C ILE A 155 -19.30 2.54 -8.23
N LYS A 156 -20.41 2.52 -7.48
CA LYS A 156 -21.65 1.84 -7.92
C LYS A 156 -22.16 2.39 -9.26
N LYS A 157 -22.20 3.71 -9.42
CA LYS A 157 -22.62 4.35 -10.67
C LYS A 157 -21.69 4.01 -11.83
N TRP A 158 -20.38 3.88 -11.59
CA TRP A 158 -19.44 3.42 -12.62
C TRP A 158 -19.73 1.99 -13.06
N GLY A 159 -20.04 1.09 -12.12
CA GLY A 159 -20.47 -0.27 -12.43
C GLY A 159 -21.76 -0.30 -13.25
N GLN A 160 -22.80 0.43 -12.81
CA GLN A 160 -24.07 0.55 -13.53
C GLN A 160 -23.94 1.10 -14.96
N ARG A 161 -22.95 1.97 -15.17
CA ARG A 161 -22.65 2.57 -16.48
C ARG A 161 -21.67 1.75 -17.32
N GLY A 162 -21.22 0.59 -16.84
CA GLY A 162 -20.26 -0.28 -17.53
C GLY A 162 -18.84 0.29 -17.64
N ILE A 163 -18.51 1.32 -16.86
CA ILE A 163 -17.16 1.94 -16.84
C ILE A 163 -16.14 1.00 -16.18
N ILE A 164 -16.60 0.27 -15.15
CA ILE A 164 -15.86 -0.79 -14.47
C ILE A 164 -16.75 -2.04 -14.45
N GLN A 165 -16.14 -3.23 -14.51
CA GLN A 165 -16.87 -4.49 -14.53
C GLN A 165 -16.74 -5.21 -13.18
N PRO A 166 -17.84 -5.74 -12.61
CA PRO A 166 -17.75 -6.54 -11.40
C PRO A 166 -17.09 -7.89 -11.72
N ILE A 167 -16.23 -8.35 -10.81
CA ILE A 167 -15.57 -9.66 -10.90
C ILE A 167 -16.25 -10.73 -10.03
N GLY A 168 -17.37 -10.37 -9.40
CA GLY A 168 -18.14 -11.22 -8.50
C GLY A 168 -19.06 -10.42 -7.60
N HIS A 169 -19.63 -11.09 -6.61
CA HIS A 169 -20.55 -10.52 -5.63
C HIS A 169 -20.19 -10.97 -4.22
N ASP A 170 -20.41 -10.08 -3.25
CA ASP A 170 -20.35 -10.35 -1.81
C ASP A 170 -21.75 -10.07 -1.25
N GLY A 171 -22.54 -11.14 -1.06
CA GLY A 171 -23.98 -11.04 -0.90
C GLY A 171 -24.63 -10.33 -2.10
N ASN A 172 -25.38 -9.26 -1.84
CA ASN A 172 -26.03 -8.46 -2.89
C ASN A 172 -25.12 -7.33 -3.44
N ALA A 173 -23.92 -7.15 -2.89
CA ALA A 173 -23.01 -6.08 -3.30
C ALA A 173 -22.05 -6.58 -4.39
N PRO A 174 -21.92 -5.86 -5.53
CA PRO A 174 -20.93 -6.21 -6.54
C PRO A 174 -19.50 -5.99 -6.02
N VAL A 175 -18.57 -6.82 -6.47
CA VAL A 175 -17.15 -6.79 -6.10
C VAL A 175 -16.33 -6.33 -7.31
N TYR A 176 -15.45 -5.36 -7.11
CA TYR A 176 -14.58 -4.79 -8.14
C TYR A 176 -13.12 -4.93 -7.77
N LEU A 177 -12.23 -4.86 -8.76
CA LEU A 177 -10.79 -4.70 -8.53
C LEU A 177 -10.47 -3.26 -8.15
N ILE A 178 -9.56 -3.05 -7.18
CA ILE A 178 -9.12 -1.69 -6.80
C ILE A 178 -8.50 -0.94 -7.99
N TRP A 179 -7.81 -1.67 -8.87
CA TRP A 179 -7.17 -1.11 -10.05
C TRP A 179 -8.18 -0.49 -11.03
N ASP A 180 -9.31 -1.16 -11.28
CA ASP A 180 -10.34 -0.65 -12.20
C ASP A 180 -11.00 0.61 -11.64
N VAL A 181 -11.25 0.64 -10.34
CA VAL A 181 -11.76 1.82 -9.64
C VAL A 181 -10.78 2.99 -9.72
N TRP A 182 -9.49 2.74 -9.49
CA TRP A 182 -8.45 3.76 -9.58
C TRP A 182 -8.25 4.27 -11.02
N GLN A 183 -8.27 3.40 -12.02
CA GLN A 183 -8.19 3.79 -13.43
C GLN A 183 -9.38 4.66 -13.84
N ALA A 184 -10.60 4.27 -13.44
CA ALA A 184 -11.81 5.06 -13.70
C ALA A 184 -11.72 6.46 -13.09
N HIS A 185 -11.28 6.54 -11.83
CA HIS A 185 -11.05 7.82 -11.15
C HIS A 185 -10.04 8.69 -11.89
N THR A 186 -8.90 8.12 -12.27
CA THR A 186 -7.80 8.87 -12.89
C THR A 186 -8.16 9.35 -14.30
N ARG A 187 -8.86 8.51 -15.08
CA ARG A 187 -9.40 8.89 -16.40
C ARG A 187 -10.41 10.03 -16.30
N LEU A 188 -11.34 9.97 -15.35
CA LEU A 188 -12.38 10.98 -15.19
C LEU A 188 -11.84 12.30 -14.60
N ALA A 189 -10.92 12.23 -13.63
CA ALA A 189 -10.25 13.41 -13.08
C ALA A 189 -9.39 14.15 -14.13
N GLY A 190 -8.79 13.41 -15.06
CA GLY A 190 -8.12 13.98 -16.23
C GLY A 190 -9.09 14.68 -17.18
N TYR A 191 -10.27 14.10 -17.40
CA TYR A 191 -11.33 14.67 -18.24
C TYR A 191 -11.89 15.99 -17.68
N GLU A 192 -12.14 16.07 -16.37
CA GLU A 192 -12.61 17.29 -15.72
C GLU A 192 -11.57 18.42 -15.74
N ARG A 193 -10.28 18.09 -15.53
CA ARG A 193 -9.18 19.05 -15.66
C ARG A 193 -9.04 19.58 -17.09
N ALA A 194 -9.08 18.71 -18.09
CA ALA A 194 -9.05 19.12 -19.51
C ALA A 194 -10.25 20.01 -19.88
N ARG A 195 -11.45 19.71 -19.35
CA ARG A 195 -12.64 20.54 -19.55
C ARG A 195 -12.54 21.92 -18.89
N ARG A 196 -11.95 22.03 -17.70
CA ARG A 196 -11.71 23.32 -17.02
C ARG A 196 -10.63 24.16 -17.71
N SER A 197 -9.53 23.53 -18.13
CA SER A 197 -8.46 24.17 -18.92
C SER A 197 -9.01 24.78 -20.22
N ARG A 198 -9.87 24.06 -20.96
CA ARG A 198 -10.53 24.55 -22.18
C ARG A 198 -11.53 25.70 -21.95
N ARG A 199 -12.02 25.89 -20.73
CA ARG A 199 -12.89 27.02 -20.37
C ARG A 199 -12.11 28.29 -20.05
N HIS A 200 -10.85 28.20 -19.64
CA HIS A 200 -9.96 29.34 -19.35
C HIS A 200 -9.13 29.81 -20.56
N THR A 201 -9.16 29.09 -21.68
CA THR A 201 -8.45 29.42 -22.93
C THR A 201 -9.37 29.92 -24.04
N ARG A 202 -10.65 30.19 -23.73
CA ARG A 202 -11.54 30.89 -24.66
C ARG A 202 -11.36 32.40 -24.43
N PRO A 203 -10.93 33.18 -25.45
CA PRO A 203 -10.85 34.64 -25.35
C PRO A 203 -12.23 35.27 -25.11
#